data_AF-A0A1E7G970-F1
#
_entry.id   AF-A0A1E7G970-F1
#
_cell.length_a   1.000
_cell.length_b   1.000
_cell.length_c   1.000
_cell.angle_alpha   90.00
_cell.angle_beta   90.00
_cell.angle_gamma   90.00
#
_symmetry.space_group_name_H-M   'P 1'
#
loop_
_entity.id
_entity.type
_entity.pdbx_description
1 polymer ?
#
loop_
_entity_poly.entity_id
_entity_poly.type
_entity_poly.pdbx_seq_one_letter_code
_entity_poly.pdbx_strand_id
1 'polypeptide(L)' 'MNCCKRTHGIPALFSFFIPGLGQLVKGHLFKALGIWIALIISGAVFITGTGIPLGLIIWIWQIYDAYKA' A
#
# COMPACT_ATOMS: atom_id res chain seq x y z
N MET A 1 -15.98 -16.97 20.17
CA MET A 1 -15.56 -17.82 19.03
C MET A 1 -14.19 -17.32 18.53
N ASN A 2 -13.15 -18.13 18.74
CA ASN A 2 -11.81 -18.19 18.08
C ASN A 2 -11.03 -16.88 17.86
N CYS A 3 -10.09 -16.46 18.73
CA CYS A 3 -8.70 -16.93 18.92
C CYS A 3 -7.69 -16.65 17.77
N CYS A 4 -8.12 -16.36 16.54
CA CYS A 4 -7.13 -16.12 15.48
C CYS A 4 -6.63 -14.68 15.54
N LYS A 5 -5.46 -14.48 16.17
CA LYS A 5 -4.67 -13.26 16.02
C LYS A 5 -4.61 -12.93 14.52
N ARG A 6 -5.18 -11.79 14.13
CA ARG A 6 -5.09 -11.23 12.78
C ARG A 6 -3.64 -11.39 12.33
N THR A 7 -3.37 -12.26 11.37
CA THR A 7 -2.07 -12.34 10.74
C THR A 7 -1.91 -11.08 9.92
N HIS A 8 -1.39 -10.01 10.54
CA HIS A 8 -1.18 -8.70 9.94
C HIS A 8 -0.22 -8.76 8.72
N GLY A 9 0.53 -9.86 8.58
CA GLY A 9 1.40 -10.12 7.44
C GLY A 9 0.67 -10.43 6.12
N ILE A 10 -0.56 -11.00 6.16
CA ILE A 10 -1.33 -11.30 4.94
C ILE A 10 -1.70 -10.02 4.17
N PRO A 11 -2.28 -8.98 4.80
CA PRO A 11 -2.52 -7.71 4.12
C PRO A 11 -1.23 -7.01 3.68
N ALA A 12 -0.12 -7.16 4.41
CA ALA A 12 1.18 -6.62 3.99
C ALA A 12 1.72 -7.33 2.73
N LEU A 13 1.61 -8.66 2.65
CA LEU A 13 1.93 -9.46 1.46
C LEU A 13 1.04 -9.07 0.27
N PHE A 14 -0.26 -8.86 0.49
CA PHE A 14 -1.15 -8.38 -0.56
C PHE A 14 -0.76 -6.98 -1.05
N SER A 15 -0.39 -6.06 -0.15
CA SER A 15 0.11 -4.72 -0.51
C SER A 15 1.50 -4.72 -1.19
N PHE A 16 2.31 -5.75 -0.95
CA PHE A 16 3.59 -5.97 -1.64
C PHE A 16 3.36 -6.29 -3.12
N PHE A 17 2.44 -7.22 -3.43
CA PHE A 17 2.14 -7.59 -4.82
C PHE A 17 1.29 -6.54 -5.55
N ILE A 18 0.24 -6.02 -4.90
CA ILE A 18 -0.65 -5.03 -5.48
C ILE A 18 -0.80 -3.87 -4.49
N PRO A 19 -0.28 -2.68 -4.83
CA PRO A 19 -0.43 -1.51 -3.98
C PRO A 19 -1.90 -1.20 -3.67
N GLY A 20 -2.19 -0.84 -2.41
CA GLY A 20 -3.53 -0.55 -1.92
C GLY A 20 -4.41 -1.78 -1.63
N LEU A 21 -4.02 -2.99 -2.05
CA LEU A 21 -4.83 -4.21 -1.84
C LEU A 21 -4.90 -4.61 -0.36
N GLY A 22 -3.81 -4.43 0.40
CA GLY A 22 -3.79 -4.67 1.84
C GLY A 22 -4.75 -3.77 2.62
N GLN A 23 -5.03 -2.57 2.11
CA GLN A 23 -6.01 -1.64 2.68
C GLN A 23 -7.45 -2.03 2.29
N LEU A 24 -7.66 -2.55 1.07
CA LEU A 24 -8.96 -3.08 0.63
C LEU A 24 -9.39 -4.33 1.43
N VAL A 25 -8.46 -5.26 1.68
CA VAL A 25 -8.73 -6.48 2.48
C VAL A 25 -9.17 -6.15 3.91
N LYS A 26 -8.76 -4.99 4.43
CA LYS A 26 -9.19 -4.49 5.75
C LYS A 26 -10.47 -3.63 5.70
N GLY A 27 -11.04 -3.39 4.53
CA GLY A 27 -12.22 -2.52 4.36
C GLY A 27 -11.92 -1.02 4.31
N HIS A 28 -10.65 -0.61 4.25
CA HIS A 28 -10.25 0.80 4.20
C HIS A 28 -10.14 1.30 2.74
N LEU A 29 -11.30 1.50 2.10
CA LEU A 29 -11.41 1.98 0.71
C LEU A 29 -10.74 3.35 0.50
N PHE A 30 -10.96 4.31 1.40
CA PHE A 30 -10.37 5.65 1.28
C PHE A 30 -8.83 5.65 1.33
N LYS A 31 -8.23 4.76 2.14
CA LYS A 31 -6.77 4.61 2.19
C LYS A 31 -6.22 3.97 0.92
N ALA A 32 -6.90 2.96 0.39
CA ALA A 32 -6.53 2.33 -0.87
C ALA A 32 -6.55 3.34 -2.03
N LEU A 33 -7.61 4.17 -2.11
CA LEU A 33 -7.73 5.21 -3.11
C LEU A 33 -6.59 6.25 -3.01
N GLY A 34 -6.20 6.65 -1.80
CA GLY A 34 -5.07 7.53 -1.57
C GLY A 34 -3.74 6.96 -2.09
N ILE A 35 -3.49 5.67 -1.88
CA ILE A 35 -2.29 4.97 -2.40
C ILE A 35 -2.28 4.96 -3.94
N TRP A 36 -3.44 4.74 -4.56
CA TRP A 36 -3.56 4.69 -6.01
C TRP A 36 -3.33 6.07 -6.64
N ILE A 37 -3.87 7.13 -6.05
CA ILE A 37 -3.60 8.50 -6.47
C ILE A 37 -2.11 8.84 -6.31
N ALA A 38 -1.51 8.46 -5.18
CA ALA A 38 -0.08 8.68 -4.94
C ALA A 38 0.80 7.94 -5.96
N LEU A 39 0.42 6.73 -6.38
CA LEU A 39 1.09 5.99 -7.45
C LEU A 39 0.94 6.65 -8.82
N ILE A 40 -0.25 7.15 -9.15
CA ILE A 40 -0.49 7.87 -10.41
C ILE A 40 0.39 9.13 -10.46
N ILE A 41 0.44 9.90 -9.38
CA ILE A 41 1.29 11.09 -9.27
C ILE A 41 2.77 10.70 -9.37
N SER A 42 3.20 9.66 -8.65
CA SER A 42 4.59 9.18 -8.70
C SER A 42 4.96 8.67 -10.10
N GLY A 43 4.01 8.07 -10.82
CA GLY A 43 4.15 7.66 -12.22
C GLY A 43 4.22 8.85 -13.18
N ALA A 44 3.46 9.92 -12.95
CA ALA A 44 3.57 11.15 -13.73
C ALA A 44 4.95 11.83 -13.52
N VAL A 45 5.46 11.80 -12.29
CA VAL A 45 6.81 12.31 -11.93
C VAL A 45 7.93 11.35 -12.36
N PHE A 46 7.60 10.15 -12.83
CA PHE A 46 8.57 9.22 -13.43
C PHE A 46 9.21 9.80 -14.70
N ILE A 47 8.48 10.65 -15.44
CA ILE A 47 8.98 11.31 -16.65
C ILE A 47 10.20 12.19 -16.36
N THR A 48 10.29 12.75 -15.15
CA THR A 48 11.41 13.57 -14.67
C THR A 48 12.52 12.76 -13.99
N GLY A 49 12.45 11.42 -13.97
CA GLY A 49 13.42 10.53 -13.32
C GLY A 49 13.36 10.48 -11.78
N THR A 50 12.77 11.50 -11.16
CA THR A 50 12.56 11.62 -9.70
C THR A 50 11.38 10.78 -9.18
N GLY A 51 10.51 10.27 -10.05
CA GLY A 51 9.36 9.44 -9.66
C GLY A 51 9.72 8.04 -9.16
N ILE A 52 10.93 7.54 -9.47
CA ILE A 52 11.41 6.21 -9.04
C ILE A 52 11.63 6.13 -7.52
N PRO A 53 12.47 7.00 -6.91
CA PRO A 53 12.68 6.96 -5.46
C PRO A 53 11.38 7.28 -4.68
N LEU A 54 10.57 8.22 -5.18
CA LEU A 54 9.26 8.54 -4.60
C LEU A 54 8.31 7.34 -4.60
N GLY A 55 8.22 6.62 -5.73
CA GLY A 55 7.37 5.45 -5.87
C GLY A 55 7.80 4.31 -4.95
N LEU A 56 9.11 4.08 -4.80
CA LEU A 56 9.65 3.10 -3.86
C LEU A 56 9.35 3.44 -2.39
N ILE A 57 9.51 4.72 -2.00
CA ILE A 57 9.19 5.16 -0.63
C ILE A 57 7.70 4.95 -0.33
N ILE A 58 6.83 5.37 -1.25
CA ILE A 58 5.38 5.20 -1.12
C ILE A 58 5.04 3.71 -1.03
N TRP A 59 5.67 2.88 -1.87
CA TRP A 59 5.46 1.43 -1.91
C TRP A 59 5.89 0.72 -0.62
N ILE A 60 7.01 1.09 -0.01
CA ILE A 60 7.43 0.52 1.29
C ILE A 60 6.49 1.03 2.41
N TRP A 61 6.14 2.31 2.39
CA TRP A 61 5.30 2.93 3.40
C TRP A 61 3.90 2.31 3.47
N GLN A 62 3.26 2.05 2.32
CA GLN A 62 1.94 1.40 2.30
C GLN A 62 1.98 -0.05 2.81
N ILE A 63 3.09 -0.78 2.62
CA ILE A 63 3.28 -2.14 3.17
C ILE A 63 3.40 -2.06 4.69
N TYR A 64 4.16 -1.09 5.21
CA TYR A 64 4.29 -0.85 6.64
C TYR A 64 2.96 -0.42 7.28
N ASP A 65 2.18 0.47 6.65
CA ASP A 65 0.84 0.83 7.13
C ASP A 65 -0.12 -0.38 7.08
N ALA A 66 -0.03 -1.20 6.03
CA ALA A 66 -0.78 -2.45 5.92
C ALA A 66 -0.33 -3.52 6.92
N TYR A 67 0.88 -3.45 7.45
CA TYR A 67 1.33 -4.33 8.53
C TYR A 67 0.88 -3.82 9.91
N LYS A 68 0.91 -2.51 10.15
CA LYS A 68 0.64 -1.93 11.47
C LYS A 68 -0.85 -1.70 11.78
N ALA A 69 -1.68 -1.48 10.76
CA ALA A 69 -3.13 -1.26 10.90
C ALA A 69 -3.94 -2.55 11.17
#